data_AF-A0A3L7PFV7-F1
#
_entry.id   AF-A0A3L7PFV7-F1
#
_cell.length_a   1.000
_cell.length_b   1.000
_cell.length_c   1.000
_cell.angle_alpha   90.00
_cell.angle_beta   90.00
_cell.angle_gamma   90.00
#
_symmetry.space_group_name_H-M   'P 1'
#
loop_
_entity.id
_entity.type
_entity.pdbx_description
1 polymer ?
#
loop_
_entity_poly.entity_id
_entity_poly.type
_entity_poly.pdbx_seq_one_letter_code
_entity_poly.pdbx_strand_id
1 'polypeptide(L)'
;MEAFTEPFKVIELAAPESGRVASIHAQRGSHVKAGQLLVELDTQVQLAAMKVAEQRASATTQVEALRVEYKRKQRRYETLQDLNRDGGGTAEELLDAEAETQIAQLNVKAAEEEIEL
;
A
#
# COMPACT_ATOMS: atom_id res chain seq x y z
N MET A 1 -39.40 10.72 -55.25
CA MET A 1 -39.45 10.42 -53.81
C MET A 1 -38.02 10.17 -53.38
N GLU A 2 -37.43 11.09 -52.62
CA GLU A 2 -36.09 10.87 -52.05
C GLU A 2 -36.25 10.12 -50.73
N ALA A 3 -35.48 9.05 -50.56
CA ALA A 3 -35.41 8.28 -49.34
C ALA A 3 -34.03 8.50 -48.71
N PHE A 4 -34.01 8.81 -47.41
CA PHE A 4 -32.79 8.97 -46.62
C PHE A 4 -32.66 7.84 -45.61
N THR A 5 -31.43 7.44 -45.34
CA THR A 5 -31.09 6.54 -44.23
C THR A 5 -30.49 7.34 -43.08
N GLU A 6 -30.86 6.98 -41.86
CA GLU A 6 -30.33 7.57 -40.64
C GLU A 6 -29.76 6.49 -39.71
N PRO A 7 -28.74 6.82 -38.91
CA PRO A 7 -28.18 5.86 -37.97
C PRO A 7 -29.20 5.50 -36.88
N PHE A 8 -29.32 4.20 -36.59
CA PHE A 8 -30.19 3.70 -35.53
C PHE A 8 -29.81 4.25 -34.14
N LYS A 9 -28.52 4.54 -33.91
CA LYS A 9 -28.02 5.14 -32.66
C LYS A 9 -26.74 5.93 -32.94
N VAL A 10 -26.65 7.11 -32.32
CA VAL A 10 -25.43 7.93 -32.27
C VAL A 10 -24.99 8.02 -30.80
N ILE A 11 -23.70 7.83 -30.55
CA ILE A 11 -23.12 7.87 -29.21
C ILE A 11 -21.86 8.72 -29.28
N GLU A 12 -21.74 9.71 -28.39
CA GLU A 12 -20.49 10.41 -28.15
C GLU A 12 -19.70 9.67 -27.06
N LEU A 13 -18.43 9.39 -27.35
CA LEU A 13 -17.51 8.76 -26.41
C LEU A 13 -16.62 9.84 -25.80
N ALA A 14 -16.67 9.96 -24.48
CA ALA A 14 -15.80 10.81 -23.70
C ALA A 14 -15.01 9.96 -22.69
N ALA A 15 -13.78 10.39 -22.40
CA ALA A 15 -13.05 9.79 -21.30
C ALA A 15 -13.68 10.19 -19.96
N PRO A 16 -13.74 9.27 -18.97
CA PRO A 16 -14.30 9.57 -17.65
C PRO A 16 -13.43 10.56 -16.86
N GLU A 17 -12.15 10.68 -17.20
CA GLU A 17 -11.19 11.61 -16.60
C GLU A 17 -10.52 12.45 -17.68
N SER A 18 -10.14 13.68 -17.31
CA SER A 18 -9.31 14.54 -18.16
C SER A 18 -7.88 14.04 -18.14
N GLY A 19 -7.29 13.81 -19.31
CA GLY A 19 -5.92 13.32 -19.42
C GLY A 19 -5.35 13.50 -20.82
N ARG A 20 -4.02 13.39 -20.94
CA ARG A 20 -3.34 13.38 -22.23
C ARG A 20 -3.59 12.04 -22.92
N VAL A 21 -3.98 12.04 -24.19
CA VAL A 21 -4.06 10.79 -24.97
C VAL A 21 -2.65 10.26 -25.20
N ALA A 22 -2.40 9.03 -24.76
CA ALA A 22 -1.14 8.33 -25.00
C ALA A 22 -1.16 7.64 -26.37
N SER A 23 -2.28 6.98 -26.71
CA SER A 23 -2.43 6.23 -27.95
C SER A 23 -3.90 6.20 -28.40
N ILE A 24 -4.09 6.06 -29.72
CA ILE A 24 -5.40 5.85 -30.33
C ILE A 24 -5.30 4.56 -31.16
N HIS A 25 -6.15 3.59 -30.87
CA HIS A 25 -6.14 2.25 -31.49
C HIS A 25 -7.20 2.09 -32.58
N ALA A 26 -8.07 3.07 -32.77
CA ALA A 26 -9.08 3.08 -33.82
C ALA A 26 -8.80 4.16 -34.86
N GLN A 27 -9.07 3.85 -36.13
CA GLN A 27 -9.01 4.83 -37.21
C GLN A 27 -10.40 5.36 -37.53
N ARG A 28 -10.46 6.56 -38.13
CA ARG A 28 -11.73 7.13 -38.59
C ARG A 28 -12.36 6.20 -39.63
N GLY A 29 -13.64 5.89 -39.46
CA GLY A 29 -14.38 4.97 -40.33
C GLY A 29 -14.18 3.48 -40.02
N SER A 30 -13.35 3.12 -39.03
CA SER A 30 -13.23 1.73 -38.59
C SER A 30 -14.52 1.23 -37.92
N HIS A 31 -14.90 0.00 -38.22
CA HIS A 31 -15.91 -0.72 -37.45
C HIS A 31 -15.29 -1.16 -36.13
N VAL A 32 -15.98 -0.88 -35.03
CA VAL A 32 -15.52 -1.22 -33.67
C VAL A 32 -16.54 -2.10 -32.97
N LYS A 33 -16.08 -2.91 -32.03
CA LYS A 33 -16.93 -3.78 -31.21
C LYS A 33 -17.10 -3.20 -29.81
N ALA A 34 -18.20 -3.55 -29.14
CA ALA A 34 -18.38 -3.21 -27.74
C ALA A 34 -17.23 -3.80 -26.89
N GLY A 35 -16.69 -3.00 -25.98
CA GLY A 35 -15.53 -3.37 -25.13
C GLY A 35 -14.16 -3.26 -25.82
N GLN A 36 -14.10 -2.87 -27.10
CA GLN A 36 -12.82 -2.65 -27.78
C GLN A 36 -12.12 -1.42 -27.20
N LEU A 37 -10.82 -1.56 -26.90
CA LEU A 37 -9.96 -0.45 -26.53
C LEU A 37 -9.78 0.49 -27.73
N LEU A 38 -10.19 1.75 -27.57
CA LEU A 38 -10.11 2.77 -28.64
C LEU A 38 -9.02 3.80 -28.38
N VAL A 39 -8.84 4.19 -27.12
CA VAL A 39 -7.93 5.26 -26.69
C VAL A 39 -7.32 4.86 -25.35
N GLU A 40 -6.02 5.05 -25.19
CA GLU A 40 -5.36 4.99 -23.89
C GLU A 40 -4.98 6.41 -23.46
N LEU A 41 -5.18 6.72 -22.18
CA LEU A 41 -4.69 7.96 -21.57
C LEU A 41 -3.31 7.73 -20.97
N ASP A 42 -2.54 8.81 -20.88
CA ASP A 42 -1.27 8.84 -20.18
C ASP A 42 -1.52 8.72 -18.67
N THR A 43 -1.12 7.58 -18.11
CA THR A 43 -1.33 7.21 -16.71
C THR A 43 -0.04 7.27 -15.88
N GLN A 44 1.05 7.84 -16.40
CA GLN A 44 2.36 7.78 -15.73
C GLN A 44 2.34 8.41 -14.33
N VAL A 45 1.64 9.53 -14.15
CA VAL A 45 1.51 10.21 -12.85
C VAL A 45 0.70 9.36 -11.86
N GLN A 46 -0.39 8.77 -12.33
CA GLN A 46 -1.27 7.92 -11.53
C GLN A 46 -0.54 6.64 -11.10
N LEU A 47 0.22 6.03 -12.00
CA LEU A 47 1.06 4.85 -11.70
C LEU A 47 2.17 5.20 -10.70
N ALA A 48 2.81 6.36 -10.83
CA ALA A 48 3.81 6.81 -9.86
C ALA A 48 3.18 7.04 -8.48
N ALA A 49 2.04 7.73 -8.41
CA ALA A 49 1.31 7.97 -7.17
C ALA A 49 0.84 6.66 -6.51
N MET A 50 0.36 5.70 -7.30
CA MET A 50 -0.01 4.36 -6.82
C MET A 50 1.18 3.65 -6.18
N LYS A 51 2.33 3.62 -6.85
CA LYS A 51 3.56 2.99 -6.33
C LYS A 51 4.02 3.62 -5.01
N VAL A 52 3.96 4.96 -4.91
CA VAL A 52 4.29 5.66 -3.65
C VAL A 52 3.32 5.28 -2.54
N ALA A 53 2.02 5.18 -2.84
CA ALA A 53 1.03 4.75 -1.86
C ALA A 53 1.24 3.30 -1.39
N GLU A 54 1.55 2.39 -2.31
CA GLU A 54 1.87 0.99 -1.99
C GLU A 54 3.12 0.88 -1.09
N GLN A 55 4.18 1.63 -1.40
CA GLN A 55 5.39 1.66 -0.59
C GLN A 55 5.11 2.17 0.84
N ARG A 56 4.33 3.25 0.98
CA ARG A 56 3.94 3.78 2.30
C ARG A 56 3.09 2.79 3.09
N ALA A 57 2.15 2.11 2.45
CA ALA A 57 1.32 1.09 3.10
C ALA A 57 2.17 -0.10 3.58
N SER A 58 3.14 -0.55 2.77
CA SER A 58 4.09 -1.59 3.15
C SER A 58 4.95 -1.18 4.34
N ALA A 59 5.50 0.04 4.34
CA ALA A 59 6.30 0.56 5.45
C ALA A 59 5.48 0.66 6.75
N THR A 60 4.24 1.14 6.66
CA THR A 60 3.30 1.19 7.81
C THR A 60 3.06 -0.21 8.39
N THR A 61 2.86 -1.21 7.53
CA THR A 61 2.66 -2.60 7.94
C THR A 61 3.88 -3.15 8.69
N GLN A 62 5.09 -2.82 8.23
CA GLN A 62 6.34 -3.21 8.89
C GLN A 62 6.47 -2.61 10.30
N VAL A 63 6.13 -1.32 10.47
CA VAL A 63 6.11 -0.67 11.78
C VAL A 63 5.12 -1.35 12.73
N GLU A 64 3.92 -1.69 12.25
CA GLU A 64 2.94 -2.39 13.08
C GLU A 64 3.43 -3.77 13.54
N ALA A 65 4.06 -4.54 12.65
CA ALA A 65 4.64 -5.83 12.99
C ALA A 65 5.71 -5.71 14.09
N LEU A 66 6.62 -4.74 13.95
CA LEU A 66 7.66 -4.46 14.94
C LEU A 66 7.06 -4.00 16.29
N ARG A 67 6.00 -3.20 16.28
CA ARG A 67 5.30 -2.78 17.50
C ARG A 67 4.66 -3.96 18.24
N VAL A 68 4.09 -4.92 17.51
CA VAL A 68 3.56 -6.16 18.10
C VAL A 68 4.68 -6.98 18.73
N GLU A 69 5.83 -7.10 18.06
CA GLU A 69 6.97 -7.83 18.60
C GLU A 69 7.55 -7.16 19.86
N TYR A 70 7.69 -5.83 19.84
CA TYR A 70 8.10 -5.04 21.01
C TYR A 70 7.15 -5.29 22.19
N LYS A 71 5.82 -5.17 21.99
CA LYS A 71 4.83 -5.43 23.05
C LYS A 71 4.94 -6.85 23.61
N ARG A 72 5.22 -7.84 22.76
CA ARG A 72 5.39 -9.24 23.19
C ARG A 72 6.62 -9.39 24.09
N LYS A 73 7.76 -8.81 23.70
CA LYS A 73 9.00 -8.86 24.48
C LYS A 73 8.87 -8.08 25.78
N GLN A 74 8.23 -6.90 25.75
CA GLN A 74 7.92 -6.10 26.93
C GLN A 74 7.10 -6.88 27.96
N ARG A 75 6.02 -7.55 27.55
CA ARG A 75 5.22 -8.38 28.47
C ARG A 75 6.02 -9.54 29.07
N ARG A 76 6.90 -10.15 28.29
CA ARG A 76 7.79 -11.21 28.77
C ARG A 76 8.75 -10.67 29.83
N TYR A 77 9.34 -9.50 29.60
CA TYR A 77 10.19 -8.83 30.58
C TYR A 77 9.43 -8.51 31.87
N GLU A 78 8.23 -7.93 31.78
CA GLU A 78 7.36 -7.64 32.93
C GLU A 78 7.05 -8.92 33.72
N THR A 79 6.69 -10.01 33.03
CA THR A 79 6.40 -11.30 33.67
C THR A 79 7.62 -11.88 34.41
N LEU A 80 8.81 -11.80 33.79
CA LEU A 80 10.05 -12.27 34.41
C LEU A 80 10.50 -11.37 35.56
N GLN A 81 10.24 -10.07 35.48
CA GLN A 81 10.52 -9.11 36.55
C GLN A 81 9.70 -9.46 37.80
N ASP A 82 8.41 -9.74 37.63
CA ASP A 82 7.52 -10.16 38.71
C ASP A 82 7.97 -11.52 39.30
N LEU A 83 8.27 -12.50 38.43
CA LEU A 83 8.73 -13.82 38.87
C LEU A 83 10.05 -13.77 39.65
N ASN A 84 11.00 -12.92 39.24
CA ASN A 84 12.26 -12.74 39.93
C ASN A 84 12.06 -12.07 41.31
N ARG A 85 11.11 -11.13 41.44
CA ARG A 85 10.74 -10.55 42.76
C ARG A 85 10.17 -11.60 43.71
N ASP A 86 9.40 -12.54 43.19
CA ASP A 86 8.79 -13.63 43.96
C ASP A 86 9.76 -14.83 44.20
N GLY A 87 11.01 -14.71 43.76
CA GLY A 87 12.08 -15.70 43.98
C GLY A 87 12.06 -16.90 43.02
N GLY A 88 11.27 -16.84 41.95
CA GLY A 88 11.07 -17.93 40.99
C GLY A 88 11.87 -17.81 39.68
N GLY A 89 12.65 -16.75 39.47
CA GLY A 89 13.38 -16.47 38.22
C GLY A 89 14.87 -16.21 38.42
N THR A 90 15.65 -16.27 37.35
CA THR A 90 17.08 -15.93 37.38
C THR A 90 17.34 -14.48 36.97
N ALA A 91 18.39 -13.86 37.52
CA ALA A 91 18.79 -12.51 37.14
C ALA A 91 19.26 -12.42 35.67
N GLU A 92 19.82 -13.50 35.13
CA GLU A 92 20.27 -13.60 33.74
C GLU A 92 19.10 -13.55 32.75
N GLU A 93 18.05 -14.34 32.98
CA GLU A 93 16.85 -14.32 32.13
C GLU A 93 16.15 -12.96 32.13
N LEU A 94 16.18 -12.25 33.26
CA LEU A 94 15.63 -10.91 33.36
C LEU A 94 16.43 -9.88 32.54
N LEU A 95 17.76 -9.94 32.62
CA LEU A 95 18.66 -9.07 31.84
C LEU A 95 18.51 -9.33 30.34
N ASP A 96 18.42 -10.59 29.93
CA ASP A 96 18.20 -10.96 28.53
C ASP A 96 16.86 -10.44 28.01
N ALA A 97 15.79 -10.61 28.78
CA ALA A 97 14.47 -10.10 28.40
C ALA A 97 14.42 -8.57 28.35
N GLU A 98 15.19 -7.88 29.19
CA GLU A 98 15.35 -6.43 29.14
C GLU A 98 16.05 -5.99 27.84
N ALA A 99 17.18 -6.63 27.52
CA ALA A 99 17.94 -6.34 26.31
C ALA A 99 17.12 -6.62 25.05
N GLU A 100 16.40 -7.74 25.00
CA GLU A 100 15.49 -8.08 23.90
C GLU A 100 14.40 -7.01 23.71
N THR A 101 13.82 -6.52 24.81
CA THR A 101 12.79 -5.49 24.80
C THR A 101 13.33 -4.16 24.27
N GLN A 102 14.53 -3.75 24.73
CA GLN A 102 15.20 -2.53 24.26
C GLN A 102 15.53 -2.62 22.76
N ILE A 103 16.08 -3.75 22.29
CA ILE A 103 16.36 -3.97 20.87
C ILE A 103 15.07 -3.85 20.04
N ALA A 104 13.98 -4.47 20.50
CA ALA A 104 12.71 -4.40 19.79
C ALA A 104 12.13 -2.99 19.76
N GLN A 105 12.30 -2.21 20.84
CA GLN A 105 11.91 -0.79 20.86
C GLN A 105 12.71 0.04 19.86
N LEU A 106 14.03 -0.18 19.77
CA LEU A 106 14.89 0.51 18.83
C LEU A 106 14.51 0.18 17.38
N ASN A 107 14.16 -1.08 17.10
CA ASN A 107 13.70 -1.48 15.77
C ASN A 107 12.39 -0.78 15.38
N VAL A 108 11.43 -0.63 16.31
CA VAL A 108 10.20 0.16 16.07
C VAL A 108 10.56 1.60 15.73
N LYS A 109 11.43 2.23 16.53
CA LYS A 109 11.82 3.62 16.32
C LYS A 109 12.53 3.84 14.98
N ALA A 110 13.45 2.96 14.61
CA ALA A 110 14.15 3.03 13.33
C ALA A 110 13.17 2.91 12.14
N ALA A 111 12.19 2.02 12.23
CA ALA A 111 11.18 1.86 11.17
C ALA A 111 10.19 3.04 11.12
N GLU A 112 9.89 3.69 12.25
CA GLU A 112 9.10 4.91 12.29
C GLU A 112 9.83 6.09 11.64
N GLU A 113 11.13 6.26 11.94
CA GLU A 113 11.98 7.28 11.32
C GLU A 113 12.09 7.09 9.79
N GLU A 114 12.08 5.85 9.29
CA GLU A 114 12.10 5.55 7.85
C GLU A 114 10.79 5.95 7.14
N ILE A 115 9.65 5.98 7.82
CA ILE A 115 8.37 6.47 7.25
C ILE A 115 8.32 8.00 7.18
N GLU A 116 9.00 8.70 8.10
CA GLU A 116 8.99 10.17 8.17
C GLU A 116 9.93 10.85 7.16
N LEU A 117 10.88 10.10 6.57
CA LEU A 117 11.80 10.56 5.53
C LEU A 117 11.18 10.56 4.12
#